data_AF-A0AAV1BNF4-F1
#
_entry.id   AF-A0AAV1BNF4-F1
#
_cell.length_a   1.000
_cell.length_b   1.000
_cell.length_c   1.000
_cell.angle_alpha   90.00
_cell.angle_beta   90.00
_cell.angle_gamma   90.00
#
_symmetry.space_group_name_H-M   'P 1'
#
loop_
_entity.id
_entity.type
_entity.pdbx_description
1 polymer ?
#
loop_
_entity_poly.entity_id
_entity_poly.type
_entity_poly.pdbx_seq_one_letter_code
_entity_poly.pdbx_strand_id
1 'polypeptide(L)'
;MGNYAQAGLIRAKVDDWVAEGTLEDGLYDEELTYFQNRYFANGELTHHFQFLNLRTSDHPDLVVSVIERKNDDPRDKILCLLMIVWRLRNNLFHGEKWAYYLRDQLDNFTHANSVLMRVLERHGRLW
;
A
#
# COMPACT_ATOMS: atom_id res chain seq x y z
N MET A 1 -7.75 12.74 -22.07
CA MET A 1 -6.78 13.46 -21.22
C MET A 1 -6.43 12.54 -20.06
N GLY A 2 -5.13 12.35 -19.80
CA GLY A 2 -4.55 11.12 -19.23
C GLY A 2 -5.26 10.53 -18.00
N ASN A 3 -5.59 9.24 -18.12
CA ASN A 3 -6.12 8.39 -17.07
C ASN A 3 -4.96 8.01 -16.12
N TYR A 4 -4.43 8.99 -15.41
CA TYR A 4 -3.38 8.75 -14.41
C TYR A 4 -4.04 8.10 -13.20
N ALA A 5 -3.50 6.99 -12.71
CA ALA A 5 -3.90 6.46 -11.42
C ALA A 5 -3.77 7.58 -10.37
N GLN A 6 -4.90 7.89 -9.73
CA GLN A 6 -5.00 8.83 -8.62
C GLN A 6 -5.47 8.02 -7.41
N ALA A 7 -5.07 8.41 -6.20
CA ALA A 7 -5.48 7.71 -4.99
C ALA A 7 -7.01 7.50 -4.91
N GLY A 8 -7.79 8.47 -5.41
CA GLY A 8 -9.25 8.33 -5.53
C GLY A 8 -9.73 7.23 -6.49
N LEU A 9 -9.04 6.98 -7.60
CA LEU A 9 -9.37 5.89 -8.54
C LEU A 9 -9.02 4.52 -7.94
N ILE A 10 -7.91 4.43 -7.21
CA ILE A 10 -7.53 3.21 -6.49
C ILE A 10 -8.60 2.89 -5.45
N ARG A 11 -9.02 3.90 -4.67
CA ARG A 11 -10.10 3.74 -3.70
C ARG A 11 -11.40 3.24 -4.34
N ALA A 12 -11.84 3.88 -5.42
CA ALA A 12 -13.06 3.49 -6.12
C ALA A 12 -12.98 2.03 -6.59
N LYS A 13 -11.83 1.59 -7.11
CA LYS A 13 -11.65 0.20 -7.55
C LYS A 13 -11.68 -0.80 -6.39
N VAL A 14 -11.12 -0.46 -5.24
CA VAL A 14 -11.23 -1.30 -4.04
C VAL A 14 -12.69 -1.38 -3.59
N ASP A 15 -13.43 -0.26 -3.62
CA ASP A 15 -14.86 -0.24 -3.28
C ASP A 15 -15.69 -1.11 -4.24
N ASP A 16 -15.37 -1.14 -5.54
CA ASP A 16 -15.98 -2.05 -6.51
C ASP A 16 -15.74 -3.53 -6.14
N TRP A 17 -14.50 -3.91 -5.82
CA TRP A 17 -14.16 -5.30 -5.46
C TRP A 17 -14.88 -5.79 -4.19
N VAL A 18 -15.12 -4.87 -3.24
CA VAL A 18 -15.91 -5.15 -2.04
C VAL A 18 -17.36 -5.42 -2.40
N ALA A 19 -17.95 -4.57 -3.25
CA ALA A 19 -19.33 -4.72 -3.69
C ALA A 19 -19.54 -6.02 -4.48
N GLU A 20 -18.53 -6.45 -5.23
CA GLU A 20 -18.52 -7.72 -5.96
C GLU A 20 -18.25 -8.95 -5.05
N GLY A 21 -17.87 -8.75 -3.79
CA GLY A 21 -17.50 -9.83 -2.87
C GLY A 21 -16.22 -10.57 -3.29
N THR A 22 -15.35 -9.90 -4.05
CA THR A 22 -14.10 -10.48 -4.58
C THR A 22 -12.90 -10.22 -3.69
N LEU A 23 -13.08 -9.71 -2.48
CA LEU A 23 -12.03 -9.65 -1.48
C LEU A 23 -11.96 -10.97 -0.71
N GLU A 24 -10.77 -11.56 -0.66
CA GLU A 24 -10.48 -12.74 0.13
C GLU A 24 -9.75 -12.34 1.40
N ASP A 25 -10.26 -12.79 2.53
CA ASP A 25 -9.65 -12.53 3.83
C ASP A 25 -8.30 -13.25 3.93
N GLY A 26 -7.34 -12.59 4.59
CA GLY A 26 -5.99 -13.13 4.79
C GLY A 26 -5.07 -13.18 3.56
N LEU A 27 -5.57 -12.87 2.35
CA LEU A 27 -4.79 -12.97 1.11
C LEU A 27 -3.54 -12.08 1.09
N TYR A 28 -3.48 -11.03 1.91
CA TYR A 28 -2.38 -10.07 1.94
C TYR A 28 -1.74 -9.92 3.32
N ASP A 29 -1.98 -10.87 4.23
CA ASP A 29 -1.55 -10.76 5.63
C ASP A 29 -0.03 -10.73 5.79
N GLU A 30 0.70 -11.45 4.94
CA GLU A 30 2.17 -11.47 4.96
C GLU A 30 2.74 -10.08 4.64
N GLU A 31 2.30 -9.47 3.55
CA GLU A 31 2.73 -8.14 3.11
C GLU A 31 2.25 -7.06 4.06
N LEU A 32 1.02 -7.19 4.58
CA LEU A 32 0.49 -6.28 5.59
C LEU A 32 1.34 -6.34 6.87
N THR A 33 1.68 -7.55 7.33
CA THR A 33 2.53 -7.74 8.51
C THR A 33 3.91 -7.12 8.31
N TYR A 34 4.51 -7.30 7.13
CA TYR A 34 5.78 -6.66 6.78
C TYR A 34 5.69 -5.13 6.89
N PHE A 35 4.70 -4.50 6.25
CA PHE A 35 4.57 -3.05 6.27
C PHE A 35 4.19 -2.50 7.63
N GLN A 36 3.33 -3.19 8.39
CA GLN A 36 3.04 -2.83 9.78
C GLN A 36 4.30 -2.87 10.65
N ASN A 37 5.13 -3.91 10.55
CA ASN A 37 6.38 -4.01 11.32
C ASN A 37 7.40 -2.95 10.90
N ARG A 38 7.46 -2.61 9.61
CA ARG A 38 8.36 -1.58 9.09
C ARG A 38 7.95 -0.18 9.56
N TYR A 39 6.66 0.11 9.55
CA TYR A 39 6.14 1.46 9.77
C TYR A 39 5.64 1.73 11.18
N PHE A 40 5.46 0.70 12.01
CA PHE A 40 5.04 0.83 13.39
C PHE A 40 5.83 -0.10 14.30
N ALA A 41 6.57 0.47 15.25
CA ALA A 41 7.37 -0.26 16.21
C ALA A 41 7.36 0.45 17.56
N ASN A 42 7.38 -0.31 18.65
CA ASN A 42 7.42 0.23 20.02
C ASN A 42 6.27 1.21 20.36
N GLY A 43 5.10 1.04 19.74
CA GLY A 43 3.93 1.89 19.98
C GLY A 43 3.90 3.20 19.18
N GLU A 44 4.88 3.43 18.28
CA GLU A 44 4.99 4.65 17.50
C GLU A 44 5.28 4.38 16.01
N LEU A 45 4.91 5.34 15.16
CA LEU A 45 5.26 5.31 13.74
C LEU A 45 6.77 5.51 13.57
N THR A 46 7.39 4.65 12.77
CA THR A 46 8.83 4.73 12.53
C THR A 46 9.18 5.88 11.59
N HIS A 47 10.45 6.31 11.62
CA HIS A 47 10.96 7.32 10.68
C HIS A 47 10.77 6.91 9.19
N HIS A 48 10.70 5.60 8.89
CA HIS A 48 10.42 5.11 7.54
C HIS A 48 9.03 5.50 7.04
N PHE A 49 8.05 5.64 7.94
CA PHE A 49 6.69 6.03 7.56
C PHE A 49 6.65 7.47 7.02
N GLN A 50 7.43 8.38 7.60
CA GLN A 50 7.53 9.77 7.15
C GLN A 50 8.04 9.85 5.70
N PHE A 51 8.92 8.94 5.29
CA PHE A 51 9.45 8.86 3.92
C PHE A 51 8.46 8.31 2.89
N LEU A 52 7.31 7.75 3.30
CA LEU A 52 6.23 7.48 2.35
C LEU A 52 5.70 8.78 1.75
N ASN A 53 5.78 9.90 2.48
CA ASN A 53 5.33 11.21 2.03
C ASN A 53 3.87 11.17 1.53
N LEU A 54 2.98 10.65 2.39
CA LEU A 54 1.56 10.57 2.12
C LEU A 54 0.98 11.99 1.98
N ARG A 55 0.24 12.20 0.90
CA ARG A 55 -0.55 13.40 0.66
C ARG A 55 -1.92 13.22 1.28
N THR A 56 -2.64 14.32 1.52
CA THR A 56 -4.04 14.30 1.99
C THR A 56 -4.94 13.41 1.12
N SER A 57 -4.70 13.37 -0.19
CA SER A 57 -5.44 12.54 -1.13
C SER A 57 -5.27 11.03 -0.93
N ASP A 58 -4.26 10.58 -0.18
CA ASP A 58 -3.94 9.17 0.00
C ASP A 58 -4.55 8.57 1.26
N HIS A 59 -5.47 9.30 1.91
CA HIS A 59 -6.15 8.87 3.11
C HIS A 59 -5.18 8.48 4.25
N PRO A 60 -4.30 9.41 4.69
CA PRO A 60 -3.26 9.11 5.68
C PRO A 60 -3.83 8.55 6.99
N ASP A 61 -4.98 9.03 7.47
CA ASP A 61 -5.59 8.54 8.71
C ASP A 61 -5.99 7.06 8.60
N LEU A 62 -6.50 6.64 7.44
CA LEU A 62 -6.82 5.23 7.16
C LEU A 62 -5.55 4.40 7.17
N VAL A 63 -4.51 4.84 6.43
CA VAL A 63 -3.23 4.14 6.37
C VAL A 63 -2.62 4.00 7.77
N VAL A 64 -2.62 5.07 8.57
CA VAL A 64 -2.14 5.06 9.96
C VAL A 64 -2.94 4.06 10.79
N SER A 65 -4.28 4.09 10.73
CA SER A 65 -5.12 3.18 11.52
C SER A 65 -4.84 1.69 11.25
N VAL A 66 -4.59 1.33 9.99
CA VAL A 66 -4.25 -0.04 9.58
C VAL A 66 -2.82 -0.40 9.99
N ILE A 67 -1.86 0.52 9.82
CA ILE A 67 -0.46 0.33 10.20
C ILE A 67 -0.30 0.16 11.73
N GLU A 68 -1.07 0.91 12.51
CA GLU A 68 -1.14 0.80 13.97
C GLU A 68 -1.95 -0.40 14.45
N ARG A 69 -2.49 -1.23 13.54
CA ARG A 69 -3.33 -2.40 13.86
C ARG A 69 -4.62 -2.05 14.62
N LYS A 70 -5.12 -0.83 14.45
CA LYS A 70 -6.39 -0.35 15.04
C LYS A 70 -7.58 -0.56 14.10
N ASN A 71 -7.30 -0.84 12.83
CA ASN A 71 -8.30 -1.11 11.81
C ASN A 71 -7.97 -2.44 11.11
N ASP A 72 -8.92 -3.38 11.18
CA ASP A 72 -8.84 -4.75 10.67
C ASP A 72 -9.78 -4.97 9.47
N ASP A 73 -10.46 -3.94 9.01
CA ASP A 73 -11.41 -4.06 7.91
C ASP A 73 -10.70 -4.52 6.61
N PRO A 74 -11.13 -5.62 5.95
CA PRO A 74 -10.46 -6.17 4.77
C PRO A 74 -10.33 -5.17 3.61
N ARG A 75 -11.31 -4.28 3.45
CA ARG A 75 -11.31 -3.24 2.42
C ARG A 75 -10.23 -2.21 2.73
N ASP A 76 -10.14 -1.77 3.98
CA ASP A 76 -9.15 -0.78 4.41
C ASP A 76 -7.73 -1.34 4.40
N LYS A 77 -7.53 -2.63 4.72
CA LYS A 77 -6.24 -3.32 4.58
C LYS A 77 -5.70 -3.26 3.16
N ILE A 78 -6.53 -3.62 2.17
CA ILE A 78 -6.11 -3.63 0.76
C ILE A 78 -5.88 -2.19 0.26
N LEU A 79 -6.74 -1.25 0.64
CA LEU A 79 -6.53 0.15 0.28
C LEU A 79 -5.22 0.69 0.86
N CYS A 80 -4.92 0.39 2.13
CA CYS A 80 -3.66 0.74 2.77
C CYS A 80 -2.45 0.20 2.00
N LEU A 81 -2.46 -1.10 1.65
CA LEU A 81 -1.39 -1.73 0.87
C LEU A 81 -1.20 -1.05 -0.49
N LEU A 82 -2.29 -0.78 -1.22
CA LEU A 82 -2.21 -0.12 -2.52
C LEU A 82 -1.72 1.34 -2.42
N MET A 83 -2.05 2.06 -1.35
CA MET A 83 -1.50 3.40 -1.09
C MET A 83 0.01 3.35 -0.82
N ILE A 84 0.48 2.37 -0.04
CA ILE A 84 1.90 2.16 0.23
C ILE A 84 2.65 1.82 -1.07
N VAL A 85 2.15 0.85 -1.85
CA VAL A 85 2.72 0.47 -3.15
C VAL A 85 2.80 1.66 -4.10
N TRP A 86 1.73 2.46 -4.18
CA TRP A 86 1.67 3.67 -4.97
C TRP A 86 2.76 4.67 -4.58
N ARG A 87 2.95 4.90 -3.29
CA ARG A 87 3.98 5.82 -2.78
C ARG A 87 5.39 5.29 -2.97
N LEU A 88 5.64 4.01 -2.73
CA LEU A 88 6.93 3.39 -2.98
C LEU A 88 7.34 3.53 -4.44
N ARG A 89 6.45 3.20 -5.39
CA ARG A 89 6.69 3.38 -6.83
C ARG A 89 7.02 4.84 -7.17
N ASN A 90 6.27 5.77 -6.59
CA ASN A 90 6.47 7.19 -6.81
C ASN A 90 7.71 7.75 -6.13
N ASN A 91 8.28 7.09 -5.12
CA ASN A 91 9.43 7.59 -4.37
C ASN A 91 10.75 6.90 -4.75
N LEU A 92 10.73 5.73 -5.42
CA LEU A 92 11.92 4.89 -5.68
C LEU A 92 13.10 5.63 -6.33
N PHE A 93 12.83 6.44 -7.36
CA PHE A 93 13.85 7.18 -8.10
C PHE A 93 13.82 8.69 -7.83
N HIS A 94 13.25 9.11 -6.69
CA HIS A 94 13.13 10.53 -6.35
C HIS A 94 14.16 10.95 -5.30
N GLY A 95 14.85 12.07 -5.55
CA GLY A 95 15.87 12.67 -4.70
C GLY A 95 17.31 12.24 -5.05
N GLU A 96 18.30 13.12 -4.83
CA GLU A 96 19.71 12.90 -5.19
C GLU A 96 20.38 11.69 -4.48
N LYS A 97 19.74 11.12 -3.46
CA LYS A 97 20.30 10.05 -2.61
C LYS A 97 19.71 8.66 -2.88
N TRP A 98 18.86 8.49 -3.90
CA TRP A 98 18.14 7.23 -4.16
C TRP A 98 19.06 6.00 -4.25
N ALA A 99 20.27 6.14 -4.82
CA ALA A 99 21.22 5.04 -4.97
C ALA A 99 21.71 4.47 -3.62
N TYR A 100 21.79 5.29 -2.56
CA TYR A 100 22.23 4.85 -1.23
C TYR A 100 21.17 4.02 -0.51
N TYR A 101 19.89 4.28 -0.79
CA TYR A 101 18.76 3.62 -0.15
C TYR A 101 18.24 2.42 -0.92
N LEU A 102 18.83 2.07 -2.07
CA LEU A 102 18.36 0.99 -2.94
C LEU A 102 18.32 -0.37 -2.22
N ARG A 103 19.26 -0.61 -1.30
CA ARG A 103 19.26 -1.83 -0.46
C ARG A 103 18.02 -1.92 0.43
N ASP A 104 17.62 -0.80 1.04
CA ASP A 104 16.45 -0.73 1.92
C ASP A 104 15.12 -0.78 1.15
N GLN A 105 15.18 -0.76 -0.19
CA GLN A 105 14.02 -0.88 -1.08
C GLN A 105 13.79 -2.31 -1.57
N LEU A 106 14.76 -3.23 -1.45
CA LEU A 106 14.58 -4.61 -1.93
C LEU A 106 13.35 -5.26 -1.30
N ASP A 107 13.27 -5.30 0.02
CA ASP A 107 12.13 -5.93 0.71
C ASP A 107 10.83 -5.15 0.47
N ASN A 108 10.89 -3.81 0.42
CA ASN A 108 9.71 -2.99 0.09
C ASN A 108 9.12 -3.37 -1.26
N PHE A 109 9.97 -3.54 -2.28
CA PHE A 109 9.53 -3.88 -3.62
C PHE A 109 9.24 -5.37 -3.79
N THR A 110 9.85 -6.27 -3.02
CA THR A 110 9.44 -7.68 -2.95
C THR A 110 7.99 -7.79 -2.48
N HIS A 111 7.65 -7.20 -1.34
CA HIS A 111 6.29 -7.23 -0.81
C HIS A 111 5.32 -6.41 -1.68
N ALA A 112 5.72 -5.22 -2.14
CA ALA A 112 4.87 -4.41 -3.02
C ALA A 112 4.54 -5.12 -4.34
N ASN A 113 5.51 -5.80 -4.96
CA ASN A 113 5.27 -6.56 -6.18
C ASN A 113 4.40 -7.79 -5.89
N SER A 114 4.57 -8.47 -4.75
CA SER A 114 3.66 -9.58 -4.37
C SER A 114 2.20 -9.10 -4.29
N VAL A 115 1.94 -7.95 -3.65
CA VAL A 115 0.60 -7.32 -3.64
C VAL A 115 0.10 -7.07 -5.07
N LEU A 116 0.91 -6.45 -5.92
CA LEU A 116 0.53 -6.15 -7.31
C LEU A 116 0.21 -7.41 -8.11
N MET A 117 1.02 -8.47 -7.98
CA MET A 117 0.81 -9.73 -8.69
C MET A 117 -0.50 -10.38 -8.26
N ARG A 118 -0.78 -10.47 -6.96
CA ARG A 118 -2.05 -11.02 -6.43
C ARG A 118 -3.26 -10.21 -6.90
N VAL A 119 -3.16 -8.89 -6.91
CA VAL A 119 -4.21 -8.01 -7.43
C VAL A 119 -4.45 -8.26 -8.93
N LEU A 120 -3.40 -8.39 -9.73
CA LEU A 120 -3.51 -8.66 -11.17
C LEU A 120 -4.07 -10.06 -11.46
N GLU A 121 -3.67 -11.07 -10.69
CA GLU A 121 -4.17 -12.44 -10.85
C GLU A 121 -5.67 -12.54 -10.58
N ARG A 122 -6.15 -11.81 -9.57
CA ARG A 122 -7.56 -11.85 -9.13
C ARG A 122 -8.46 -10.88 -9.90
N HIS A 123 -7.99 -9.66 -10.16
CA HIS A 123 -8.81 -8.58 -10.73
C HIS A 123 -8.37 -8.13 -12.13
N GLY A 124 -7.18 -8.54 -12.57
CA GLY A 124 -6.65 -8.16 -13.89
C GLY A 124 -7.29 -8.89 -15.07
N ARG A 125 -8.09 -9.94 -14.83
CA ARG A 125 -8.80 -10.71 -15.87
C ARG A 125 -10.28 -10.34 -16.01
N LEU A 126 -10.77 -9.33 -15.29
CA LEU A 126 -12.18 -8.88 -15.34
C LEU A 126 -12.49 -7.95 -16.54
N TRP A 127 -11.89 -8.22 -17.71
CA TRP A 127 -12.11 -7.45 -18.94
C TRP A 127 -13.03 -8.22 -19.90
#